data_AF-T0ZYG3-F1
#
_entry.id   AF-T0ZYG3-F1
#
_cell.length_a   1.000
_cell.length_b   1.000
_cell.length_c   1.000
_cell.angle_alpha   90.00
_cell.angle_beta   90.00
_cell.angle_gamma   90.00
#
_symmetry.space_group_name_H-M   'P 1'
#
loop_
_entity.id
_entity.type
_entity.pdbx_description
1 polymer ?
#
loop_
_entity_poly.entity_id
_entity_poly.type
_entity_poly.pdbx_seq_one_letter_code
_entity_poly.pdbx_strand_id
1 'polypeptide(L)'
;MPALVVIRRSRWSRATHGAQSQTYRDAPSHGKPVRIRILRKRYRCQDCEQTAFDPIPDLDGKRRATTRLVAFVRAQLQPDVRGGGP
;
A
#
# COMPACT_ATOMS: atom_id res chain seq x y z
N MET A 1 -11.56 -7.93 12.63
CA MET A 1 -11.30 -9.03 11.67
C MET A 1 -10.71 -8.45 10.39
N PRO A 2 -9.39 -8.51 10.13
CA PRO A 2 -8.87 -8.04 8.86
C PRO A 2 -9.21 -9.07 7.78
N ALA A 3 -9.91 -8.62 6.75
CA ALA A 3 -10.16 -9.43 5.55
C ALA A 3 -8.82 -9.78 4.89
N LEU A 4 -8.27 -10.95 5.24
CA LEU A 4 -7.45 -11.71 4.32
C LEU A 4 -8.35 -12.04 3.15
N VAL A 5 -8.25 -11.24 2.09
CA VAL A 5 -8.72 -11.67 0.77
C VAL A 5 -7.82 -12.85 0.42
N VAL A 6 -8.31 -14.04 0.74
CA VAL A 6 -7.72 -15.30 0.29
C VAL A 6 -7.81 -15.27 -1.22
N ILE A 7 -6.67 -14.99 -1.86
CA ILE A 7 -6.49 -15.09 -3.30
C ILE A 7 -6.57 -16.58 -3.64
N ARG A 8 -7.79 -17.10 -3.74
CA ARG A 8 -8.04 -18.44 -4.27
C ARG A 8 -7.57 -18.46 -5.72
N ARG A 9 -7.02 -19.60 -6.14
CA ARG A 9 -6.46 -19.91 -7.47
C ARG A 9 -7.54 -19.97 -8.57
N SER A 10 -8.38 -18.96 -8.65
CA SER A 10 -9.44 -18.81 -9.67
C SER A 10 -8.86 -18.10 -10.90
N ARG A 11 -9.33 -18.48 -12.07
CA ARG A 11 -8.76 -18.15 -13.38
C ARG A 11 -8.77 -16.63 -13.60
N TRP A 12 -7.62 -15.98 -13.43
CA TRP A 12 -7.48 -14.54 -13.67
C TRP A 12 -7.58 -14.26 -15.17
N SER A 13 -8.62 -13.53 -15.61
CA SER A 13 -8.58 -12.96 -16.95
C SER A 13 -7.58 -11.81 -16.98
N ARG A 14 -6.57 -11.92 -17.85
CA ARG A 14 -5.72 -10.80 -18.29
C ARG A 14 -6.48 -9.78 -19.16
N ALA A 15 -7.80 -9.76 -19.12
CA ALA A 15 -8.61 -8.74 -19.76
C ALA A 15 -8.35 -7.42 -19.02
N THR A 16 -7.57 -6.55 -19.65
CA THR A 16 -7.14 -5.27 -19.07
C THR A 16 -8.35 -4.35 -18.97
N HIS A 17 -9.08 -4.38 -17.85
CA HIS A 17 -10.25 -3.53 -17.61
C HIS A 17 -9.88 -2.08 -17.24
N GLY A 18 -8.78 -1.57 -17.81
CA GLY A 18 -8.25 -0.25 -17.55
C GLY A 18 -7.20 -0.21 -16.44
N ALA A 19 -6.42 0.86 -16.44
CA ALA A 19 -5.45 1.18 -15.40
C ALA A 19 -5.90 2.44 -14.67
N GLN A 20 -5.70 2.47 -13.35
CA GLN A 20 -6.02 3.63 -12.53
C GLN A 20 -4.74 4.23 -11.97
N SER A 21 -4.60 5.55 -12.14
CA SER A 21 -3.55 6.30 -11.46
C SER A 21 -3.91 6.46 -9.98
N GLN A 22 -2.94 6.17 -9.12
CA GLN A 22 -3.08 6.31 -7.68
C GLN A 22 -1.86 7.04 -7.13
N THR A 23 -2.11 7.97 -6.23
CA THR A 23 -1.07 8.76 -5.57
C THR A 23 -0.91 8.27 -4.13
N TYR A 24 0.31 7.86 -3.80
CA TYR A 24 0.71 7.38 -2.47
C TYR A 24 1.67 8.39 -1.85
N ARG A 25 1.58 8.57 -0.53
CA ARG A 25 2.56 9.34 0.24
C ARG A 25 3.77 8.44 0.54
N ASP A 26 4.96 9.00 0.44
CA ASP A 26 6.20 8.27 0.74
C ASP A 26 7.01 8.98 1.82
N ALA A 27 8.03 8.30 2.34
CA ALA A 27 8.95 8.83 3.31
C ALA A 27 9.56 10.15 2.82
N PRO A 28 9.72 11.15 3.70
CA PRO A 28 10.35 12.41 3.31
C PRO A 28 11.75 12.15 2.74
N SER A 29 12.06 12.80 1.62
CA SER A 29 13.40 12.81 1.04
C SER A 29 13.92 14.23 1.09
N HIS A 30 15.14 14.43 1.59
CA HIS A 30 15.74 15.76 1.78
C HIS A 30 14.85 16.73 2.57
N GLY A 31 14.14 16.23 3.59
CA GLY A 31 13.26 17.04 4.43
C GLY A 31 11.95 17.49 3.77
N LYS A 32 11.64 17.06 2.54
CA LYS A 32 10.40 17.40 1.83
C LYS A 32 9.47 16.19 1.71
N PRO A 33 8.13 16.37 1.84
CA PRO A 33 7.19 15.28 1.67
C PRO A 33 7.15 14.80 0.21
N VAL A 34 7.31 13.50 0.00
CA VAL A 34 7.33 12.88 -1.32
C VAL A 34 5.98 12.20 -1.60
N ARG A 35 5.52 12.28 -2.86
CA ARG A 35 4.34 11.56 -3.35
C ARG A 35 4.72 10.74 -4.57
N ILE A 36 4.35 9.47 -4.58
CA ILE A 36 4.58 8.57 -5.70
C ILE A 36 3.26 8.41 -6.45
N ARG A 37 3.29 8.62 -7.77
CA ARG A 37 2.13 8.38 -8.65
C ARG A 37 2.36 7.09 -9.43
N ILE A 38 1.50 6.10 -9.23
CA ILE A 38 1.63 4.78 -9.83
C ILE A 38 0.38 4.50 -10.67
N LEU A 39 0.59 4.01 -11.88
CA LEU A 39 -0.47 3.51 -12.75
C LEU A 39 -0.66 2.02 -12.49
N ARG A 40 -1.71 1.62 -11.77
CA ARG A 40 -1.98 0.21 -11.44
C ARG A 40 -3.06 -0.36 -12.34
N LYS A 41 -2.80 -1.56 -12.87
CA LYS A 41 -3.79 -2.33 -13.63
C LYS A 41 -4.84 -2.91 -12.68
N ARG A 42 -6.09 -2.97 -13.14
CA ARG A 42 -7.19 -3.65 -12.47
C ARG A 42 -7.39 -5.02 -13.10
N TYR A 43 -7.47 -6.05 -12.27
CA TYR A 43 -7.78 -7.41 -12.67
C TYR A 43 -9.19 -7.75 -12.20
N ARG A 44 -9.95 -8.44 -13.05
CA ARG A 44 -11.23 -9.04 -12.68
C ARG A 44 -11.06 -10.56 -12.63
N CYS A 45 -11.49 -11.15 -11.52
CA CYS A 45 -11.64 -12.59 -11.35
C CYS A 45 -12.79 -13.07 -12.25
N GLN A 46 -12.59 -14.08 -13.10
CA GLN A 46 -13.69 -14.60 -13.92
C GLN A 46 -14.70 -15.41 -13.09
N ASP A 47 -14.23 -16.08 -12.04
CA ASP A 47 -15.07 -16.98 -11.23
C ASP A 47 -15.86 -16.27 -10.13
N CYS A 48 -15.32 -15.17 -9.61
CA CYS A 48 -15.85 -14.46 -8.45
C CYS A 48 -16.24 -13.01 -8.76
N GLU A 49 -16.05 -12.57 -10.00
CA GLU A 49 -16.27 -11.21 -10.53
C GLU A 49 -15.61 -10.05 -9.77
N GLN A 50 -14.88 -10.35 -8.69
CA GLN A 50 -14.19 -9.38 -7.86
C GLN A 50 -13.13 -8.65 -8.68
N THR A 51 -13.10 -7.33 -8.55
CA THR A 51 -12.02 -6.50 -9.09
C THR A 51 -10.96 -6.25 -8.03
N ALA A 52 -9.71 -6.50 -8.38
CA ALA A 52 -8.55 -6.27 -7.53
C ALA A 52 -7.48 -5.49 -8.29
N PHE A 53 -6.67 -4.72 -7.57
CA PHE A 53 -5.51 -4.05 -8.14
C PHE A 53 -4.28 -4.94 -8.04
N ASP A 54 -3.35 -4.79 -8.99
CA ASP A 54 -2.06 -5.49 -9.00
C ASP A 54 -1.30 -5.32 -7.68
N PRO A 55 -1.16 -6.35 -6.81
CA PRO A 55 -0.63 -6.18 -5.46
C PRO A 55 0.82 -5.68 -5.49
N ILE A 56 1.09 -4.56 -4.83
CA ILE A 56 2.45 -4.03 -4.67
C ILE A 56 2.82 -4.20 -3.19
N PRO A 57 3.85 -5.00 -2.86
CA PRO A 57 4.19 -5.32 -1.47
C PRO A 57 4.60 -4.11 -0.64
N ASP A 58 5.17 -3.09 -1.28
CA ASP A 58 5.69 -1.88 -0.61
C ASP A 58 4.62 -0.80 -0.37
N LEU A 59 3.38 -1.04 -0.80
CA LEU A 59 2.26 -0.13 -0.59
C LEU A 59 1.32 -0.69 0.47
N ASP A 60 0.99 0.14 1.45
CA ASP A 60 -0.09 -0.17 2.36
C ASP A 60 -1.42 -0.07 1.58
N GLY A 61 -2.13 -1.19 1.45
CA GLY A 61 -3.41 -1.22 0.73
C GLY A 61 -4.54 -0.46 1.44
N LYS A 62 -4.42 -0.21 2.75
CA LYS A 62 -5.42 0.48 3.57
C LYS A 62 -5.14 1.97 3.68
N ARG A 63 -3.86 2.34 3.74
CA ARG A 63 -3.38 3.72 3.90
C ARG A 63 -2.68 4.07 2.60
N ARG A 64 -3.06 5.15 1.90
CA ARG A 64 -2.38 5.60 0.66
C ARG A 64 -0.93 6.09 0.95
N ALA A 65 -0.08 5.18 1.41
CA ALA A 65 1.23 5.38 1.98
C ALA A 65 2.13 4.18 1.65
N THR A 66 3.43 4.41 1.52
CA THR A 66 4.41 3.33 1.43
C THR A 66 4.66 2.72 2.81
N THR A 67 5.05 1.44 2.83
CA THR A 67 5.48 0.75 4.07
C THR A 67 6.64 1.48 4.74
N ARG A 68 7.55 2.06 3.92
CA ARG A 68 8.66 2.91 4.39
C ARG A 68 8.18 4.18 5.11
N LEU A 69 7.15 4.85 4.60
CA LEU A 69 6.56 6.01 5.29
C LEU A 69 5.97 5.60 6.64
N VAL A 70 5.27 4.46 6.70
CA VAL A 70 4.71 3.95 7.95
C VAL A 70 5.81 3.66 8.97
N ALA A 71 6.92 3.05 8.54
CA ALA A 71 8.08 2.81 9.39
C ALA A 71 8.71 4.13 9.88
N PHE A 72 8.86 5.12 9.00
CA PHE A 72 9.38 6.45 9.36
C PHE A 72 8.52 7.13 10.43
N VAL A 73 7.19 7.15 10.23
CA VAL A 73 6.26 7.76 11.21
C VAL A 73 6.30 7.02 12.55
N ARG A 74 6.40 5.68 12.53
CA ARG A 74 6.52 4.89 13.77
C ARG A 74 7.80 5.22 14.53
N ALA A 75 8.93 5.35 13.83
CA ALA A 75 10.20 5.72 14.45
C ALA A 75 10.15 7.12 15.08
N GLN A 76 9.49 8.09 14.42
CA GLN A 76 9.33 9.45 14.94
C GLN A 76 8.38 9.53 16.15
N LEU A 77 7.38 8.65 16.21
CA LEU A 77 6.38 8.61 17.29
C LEU A 77 6.80 7.73 18.48
N GLN A 78 7.91 7.01 18.40
CA GLN A 78 8.49 6.36 19.56
C GLN A 78 9.31 7.42 20.30
N PRO A 79 8.77 8.05 21.38
CA PRO A 79 9.63 8.82 22.26
C PRO A 79 10.75 7.90 22.71
N ASP A 80 11.93 8.46 22.76
CA ASP A 80 13.08 7.91 23.44
C ASP A 80 12.67 7.33 24.80
N VAL A 81 12.57 6.01 24.90
CA VAL A 81 12.48 5.30 26.19
C VAL A 81 13.84 5.35 26.92
N ARG A 82 14.66 6.38 26.65
CA ARG A 82 15.97 6.65 27.25
C ARG A 82 15.99 8.04 27.85
N GLY A 83 14.95 8.37 28.59
CA GLY A 83 14.86 9.56 29.44
C GLY A 83 14.43 9.16 30.84
N GLY A 84 15.11 8.19 31.44
CA GLY A 84 15.04 7.99 32.89
C GLY A 84 15.78 9.14 33.57
N GLY A 85 15.04 10.06 34.17
CA GLY A 85 15.54 11.05 35.12
C GLY A 85 14.42 12.00 35.57
N PRO A 86 14.54 12.67 36.73
CA PRO A 86 15.58 12.56 37.77
C PRO A 86 15.30 11.46 38.82
#